data_AF-A0A653IFW9-F1
#
_entry.id   AF-A0A653IFW9-F1
#
_cell.length_a   1.000
_cell.length_b   1.000
_cell.length_c   1.000
_cell.angle_alpha   90.00
_cell.angle_beta   90.00
_cell.angle_gamma   90.00
#
_symmetry.space_group_name_H-M   'P 1'
#
loop_
_entity.id
_entity.type
_entity.pdbx_description
1 polymer ?
#
loop_
_entity_poly.entity_id
_entity_poly.type
_entity_poly.pdbx_seq_one_letter_code
_entity_poly.pdbx_strand_id
1 'polypeptide(L)'
;MSVFKDYQDWLDEETDDIIERHATYAAAELKLGGEVGDYYVDAGLINQFVMRHVSWLSISEIEDILTESENSDRIELLEPTDHEEEMQRQQAEHVLRMDVKEMLALKTRPFIERRVQALTQEIRPLQDRQAEAQAAFDKIERTIETGPAPKIIPKRWYRRERVVEQSFTDEERTNLDEQLEARQQQLVIEDRTVAAAEREILMLQRALDEGK
;
A
#
# COMPACT_ATOMS: atom_id res chain seq x y z
N MET A 1 16.64 32.82 18.34
CA MET A 1 15.25 33.30 18.30
C MET A 1 14.40 32.04 18.24
N SER A 2 13.48 31.85 19.19
CA SER A 2 12.61 30.68 19.20
C SER A 2 11.66 30.74 18.00
N VAL A 3 11.49 29.60 17.32
CA VAL A 3 10.53 29.42 16.21
C VAL A 3 9.15 29.01 16.77
N PHE A 4 9.09 28.65 18.05
CA PHE A 4 7.89 28.30 18.79
C PHE A 4 7.01 29.54 18.98
N LYS A 5 5.81 29.54 18.38
CA LYS A 5 4.84 30.64 18.47
C LYS A 5 3.62 30.22 19.28
N ASP A 6 2.89 29.25 18.71
CA ASP A 6 1.70 28.60 19.24
C ASP A 6 1.95 27.10 19.09
N TYR A 7 1.61 26.32 20.11
CA TYR A 7 1.95 24.90 20.14
C TYR A 7 1.30 24.13 18.98
N GLN A 8 0.04 24.43 18.69
CA GLN A 8 -0.72 23.73 17.65
C GLN A 8 -0.25 24.14 16.25
N ASP A 9 -0.03 25.44 16.02
CA ASP A 9 0.49 25.90 14.72
C ASP A 9 1.91 25.34 14.45
N TRP A 10 2.75 25.26 15.49
CA TRP A 10 4.09 24.68 15.36
C TRP A 10 4.05 23.18 15.07
N LEU A 11 3.18 22.43 15.77
CA LEU A 11 2.97 21.01 15.52
C LEU A 11 2.43 20.76 14.11
N ASP A 12 1.53 21.62 13.63
CA ASP A 12 0.97 21.57 12.29
C ASP A 12 2.05 21.77 11.21
N GLU A 13 2.85 22.84 11.31
CA GLU A 13 3.94 23.14 10.37
C GLU A 13 4.98 22.00 10.32
N GLU A 14 5.42 21.48 11.46
CA GLU A 14 6.46 20.44 11.50
C GLU A 14 5.96 19.09 11.00
N THR A 15 4.70 18.73 11.27
CA THR A 15 4.11 17.50 10.72
C THR A 15 3.90 17.59 9.22
N ASP A 16 3.55 18.77 8.68
CA ASP A 16 3.51 19.01 7.24
C ASP A 16 4.90 18.87 6.61
N ASP A 17 5.93 19.41 7.25
CA ASP A 17 7.33 19.28 6.81
C ASP A 17 7.79 17.82 6.77
N ILE A 18 7.43 17.02 7.78
CA ILE A 18 7.70 15.57 7.84
C ILE A 18 6.97 14.87 6.69
N ILE A 19 5.69 15.17 6.48
CA ILE A 19 4.90 14.58 5.41
C ILE A 19 5.45 14.99 4.04
N GLU A 20 5.84 16.24 3.80
CA GLU A 20 6.37 16.69 2.51
C GLU A 20 7.70 16.02 2.18
N ARG A 21 8.63 15.98 3.13
CA ARG A 21 9.96 15.37 2.96
C ARG A 21 9.90 13.85 2.82
N HIS A 22 8.85 13.25 3.39
CA HIS A 22 8.62 11.81 3.35
C HIS A 22 7.33 11.46 2.58
N ALA A 23 6.89 12.29 1.62
CA ALA A 23 5.56 12.17 0.97
C ALA A 23 5.37 10.86 0.18
N THR A 24 6.46 10.22 -0.23
CA THR A 24 6.46 8.88 -0.84
C THR A 24 5.96 7.78 0.12
N TYR A 25 5.79 8.07 1.41
CA TYR A 25 5.67 7.06 2.47
C TYR A 25 4.25 6.70 2.93
N ALA A 26 3.22 7.51 2.69
CA ALA A 26 1.84 7.14 3.02
C ALA A 26 1.39 5.83 2.32
N ALA A 27 2.02 5.46 1.20
CA ALA A 27 1.83 4.17 0.51
C ALA A 27 2.73 3.03 1.05
N ALA A 28 3.85 3.36 1.71
CA ALA A 28 4.77 2.39 2.32
C ALA A 28 4.33 1.97 3.73
N GLU A 29 3.65 2.86 4.46
CA GLU A 29 3.07 2.65 5.80
C GLU A 29 2.19 1.41 5.92
N LEU A 30 1.65 0.93 4.79
CA LEU A 30 0.54 -0.02 4.78
C LEU A 30 0.93 -1.41 4.33
N LYS A 31 2.21 -1.66 4.02
CA LYS A 31 2.70 -3.01 3.66
C LYS A 31 2.72 -4.00 4.84
N LEU A 32 2.63 -3.53 6.08
CA LEU A 32 2.80 -4.35 7.28
C LEU A 32 1.54 -4.47 8.15
N GLY A 33 0.45 -3.75 7.83
CA GLY A 33 -0.82 -3.86 8.56
C GLY A 33 -0.76 -3.37 10.02
N GLY A 34 0.07 -2.36 10.30
CA GLY A 34 0.11 -1.66 11.60
C GLY A 34 -0.56 -0.28 11.53
N GLU A 35 -0.66 0.41 12.68
CA GLU A 35 -1.17 1.78 12.73
C GLU A 35 -0.25 2.72 11.95
N VAL A 36 -0.83 3.68 11.23
CA VAL A 36 -0.08 4.67 10.44
C VAL A 36 0.98 5.39 11.29
N GLY A 37 0.65 5.71 12.53
CA GLY A 37 1.58 6.34 13.46
C GLY A 37 2.78 5.45 13.85
N ASP A 38 2.63 4.13 13.85
CA ASP A 38 3.71 3.20 14.27
C ASP A 38 4.86 3.19 13.27
N TYR A 39 4.60 3.44 11.99
CA TYR A 39 5.65 3.54 11.00
C TYR A 39 6.60 4.72 11.27
N TYR A 40 6.05 5.90 11.60
CA TYR A 40 6.86 7.07 11.93
C TYR A 40 7.67 6.88 13.21
N VAL A 41 7.16 6.06 14.14
CA VAL A 41 7.90 5.60 15.31
C VAL A 41 9.05 4.67 14.89
N ASP A 42 8.78 3.64 14.09
CA ASP A 42 9.75 2.65 13.63
C ASP A 42 10.85 3.26 12.74
N ALA A 43 10.49 4.22 11.89
CA ALA A 43 11.42 5.00 11.08
C ALA A 43 12.27 5.97 11.92
N GLY A 44 11.96 6.11 13.21
CA GLY A 44 12.66 7.00 14.14
C GLY A 44 12.38 8.49 13.90
N LEU A 45 11.43 8.84 13.05
CA LEU A 45 11.14 10.23 12.65
C LEU A 45 10.55 11.02 13.82
N ILE A 46 9.62 10.43 14.57
CA ILE A 46 9.05 11.06 15.78
C ILE A 46 10.15 11.26 16.83
N ASN A 47 10.98 10.24 17.06
CA ASN A 47 12.07 10.34 18.04
C ASN A 47 13.12 11.39 17.64
N GLN A 48 13.45 11.47 16.35
CA GLN A 48 14.38 12.48 15.84
C GLN A 48 13.81 13.89 15.97
N PHE A 49 12.52 14.08 15.68
CA PHE A 49 11.82 15.34 15.89
C PHE A 49 11.88 15.75 17.37
N VAL A 50 11.43 14.88 18.28
CA VAL A 50 11.36 15.17 19.72
C VAL A 50 12.74 15.51 20.28
N MET A 51 13.78 14.72 19.97
CA MET A 51 15.15 15.01 20.42
C MET A 51 15.69 16.33 19.85
N ARG A 52 15.37 16.63 18.59
CA ARG A 52 15.83 17.85 17.90
C ARG A 52 15.23 19.11 18.52
N HIS A 53 14.00 19.04 19.03
CA HIS A 53 13.27 20.23 19.47
C HIS A 53 13.25 20.40 20.99
N VAL A 54 13.00 19.33 21.77
CA VAL A 54 12.79 19.46 23.22
C VAL A 54 14.01 19.97 23.98
N SER A 55 15.22 19.62 23.53
CA SER A 55 16.48 20.09 24.12
C SER A 55 16.67 21.62 24.03
N TRP A 56 15.94 22.30 23.13
CA TRP A 56 16.05 23.73 22.88
C TRP A 56 14.86 24.54 23.39
N LEU A 57 13.80 23.86 23.87
CA LEU A 57 12.63 24.51 24.45
C LEU A 57 12.97 25.10 25.83
N SER A 58 12.49 26.30 26.07
CA SER A 58 12.44 26.93 27.38
C SER A 58 11.36 26.30 28.25
N ILE A 59 11.44 26.52 29.57
CA ILE A 59 10.48 25.95 30.53
C ILE A 59 9.06 26.44 30.25
N SER A 60 8.88 27.71 29.87
CA SER A 60 7.56 28.23 29.50
C SER A 60 6.99 27.53 28.27
N GLU A 61 7.81 27.25 27.26
CA GLU A 61 7.35 26.53 26.05
C GLU A 61 7.02 25.05 26.36
N ILE A 62 7.68 24.46 27.37
CA ILE A 62 7.37 23.13 27.90
C ILE A 62 6.03 23.13 28.63
N GLU A 63 5.77 24.15 29.45
CA GLU A 63 4.49 24.32 30.14
C GLU A 63 3.34 24.52 29.15
N ASP A 64 3.56 25.26 28.07
CA ASP A 64 2.58 25.44 26.98
C ASP A 64 2.20 24.07 26.37
N ILE A 65 3.19 23.22 26.05
CA ILE A 65 2.94 21.85 25.54
C ILE A 65 2.11 21.02 26.53
N LEU A 66 2.50 21.03 27.80
CA LEU A 66 1.83 20.26 28.85
C LEU A 66 0.42 20.77 29.17
N THR A 67 0.12 22.02 28.84
CA THR A 67 -1.19 22.65 29.11
C THR A 67 -2.13 22.59 27.91
N GLU A 68 -1.59 22.74 26.70
CA GLU A 68 -2.38 22.87 25.47
C GLU A 68 -2.60 21.53 24.76
N SER A 69 -1.83 20.50 25.09
CA SER A 69 -2.01 19.16 24.54
C SER A 69 -3.22 18.43 25.14
N GLU A 70 -4.03 17.82 24.29
CA GLU A 70 -5.10 16.89 24.70
C GLU A 70 -4.56 15.56 25.27
N ASN A 71 -3.29 15.23 24.97
CA ASN A 71 -2.63 14.03 25.47
C ASN A 71 -1.93 14.23 26.82
N SER A 72 -1.86 15.47 27.33
CA SER A 72 -1.28 15.79 28.64
C SER A 72 -1.95 15.01 29.78
N ASP A 73 -3.29 14.89 29.75
CA ASP A 73 -4.08 14.14 30.72
C ASP A 73 -3.88 12.62 30.66
N ARG A 74 -3.30 12.10 29.57
CA ARG A 74 -3.07 10.65 29.37
C ARG A 74 -1.75 10.18 29.96
N ILE A 75 -0.92 11.08 30.45
CA ILE A 75 0.39 10.77 31.03
C ILE A 75 0.24 10.67 32.54
N GLU A 76 0.73 9.56 33.11
CA GLU A 76 0.92 9.49 34.55
C GLU A 76 1.99 10.50 34.95
N LEU A 77 1.56 11.56 35.63
CA LEU A 77 2.45 12.58 36.18
C LEU A 77 3.46 11.90 37.10
N LEU A 78 4.73 11.89 36.66
CA LEU A 78 5.88 11.47 37.46
C LEU A 78 5.85 12.17 38.83
N GLU A 79 6.18 11.45 39.90
CA GLU A 79 6.20 12.01 41.25
C GLU A 79 7.20 13.19 41.33
N PRO A 80 6.87 14.28 42.05
CA PRO A 80 7.76 15.43 42.17
C PRO A 80 9.12 15.02 42.74
N THR A 81 10.19 15.30 42.01
CA THR A 81 11.57 15.07 42.44
C THR A 81 12.31 16.39 42.60
N ASP A 82 13.51 16.36 43.19
CA ASP A 82 14.40 17.55 43.32
C ASP A 82 14.83 18.15 41.96
N HIS A 83 14.44 17.52 40.83
CA HIS A 83 14.77 17.92 39.46
C HIS A 83 13.50 18.18 38.65
N GLU A 84 12.66 19.10 39.14
CA GLU A 84 11.34 19.42 38.57
C GLU A 84 11.39 19.79 37.08
N GLU A 85 12.38 20.58 36.66
CA GLU A 85 12.56 20.97 35.25
C GLU A 85 12.87 19.78 34.33
N GLU A 86 13.66 18.82 34.79
CA GLU A 86 14.02 17.62 34.03
C GLU A 86 12.81 16.69 33.89
N MET A 87 12.01 16.58 34.96
CA MET A 87 10.75 15.84 34.94
C MET A 87 9.75 16.45 33.97
N GLN A 88 9.55 17.77 33.98
CA GLN A 88 8.67 18.46 33.03
C GLN A 88 9.12 18.26 31.58
N ARG A 89 10.44 18.29 31.32
CA ARG A 89 11.01 17.97 30.01
C ARG A 89 10.65 16.56 29.57
N GLN A 90 10.83 15.56 30.42
CA GLN A 90 10.51 14.17 30.10
C GLN A 90 9.01 13.95 29.85
N GLN A 91 8.16 14.62 30.61
CA GLN A 91 6.70 14.60 30.38
C GLN A 91 6.36 15.23 29.02
N ALA A 92 6.92 16.39 28.70
CA ALA A 92 6.70 17.05 27.42
C ALA A 92 7.25 16.23 26.23
N GLU A 93 8.38 15.54 26.39
CA GLU A 93 8.86 14.59 25.38
C GLU A 93 7.82 13.49 25.10
N HIS A 94 7.17 12.98 26.14
CA HIS A 94 6.18 11.92 25.99
C HIS A 94 4.88 12.45 25.37
N VAL A 95 4.41 13.62 25.78
CA VAL A 95 3.27 14.33 25.17
C VAL A 95 3.52 14.54 23.68
N LEU A 96 4.67 15.14 23.32
CA LEU A 96 5.01 15.45 21.95
C LEU A 96 5.06 14.20 21.07
N ARG A 97 5.58 13.09 21.59
CA ARG A 97 5.58 11.82 20.84
C ARG A 97 4.17 11.37 20.49
N MET A 98 3.23 11.50 21.43
CA MET A 98 1.83 11.14 21.22
C MET A 98 1.15 12.11 20.24
N ASP A 99 1.30 13.42 20.45
CA ASP A 99 0.67 14.45 19.61
C ASP A 99 1.16 14.40 18.16
N VAL A 100 2.47 14.26 17.95
CA VAL A 100 3.04 14.11 16.60
C VAL A 100 2.54 12.80 15.97
N LYS A 101 2.46 11.70 16.73
CA LYS A 101 1.95 10.41 16.22
C LYS A 101 0.50 10.55 15.75
N GLU A 102 -0.37 11.14 16.57
CA GLU A 102 -1.79 11.33 16.26
C GLU A 102 -1.99 12.29 15.09
N MET A 103 -1.26 13.41 15.06
CA MET A 103 -1.38 14.40 13.99
C MET A 103 -0.88 13.85 12.65
N LEU A 104 0.22 13.11 12.64
CA LEU A 104 0.70 12.41 11.43
C LEU A 104 -0.34 11.39 10.94
N ALA A 105 -0.95 10.61 11.84
CA ALA A 105 -2.01 9.66 11.47
C ALA A 105 -3.24 10.37 10.88
N LEU A 106 -3.63 11.51 11.44
CA LEU A 106 -4.77 12.30 10.97
C LEU A 106 -4.51 12.91 9.59
N LYS A 107 -3.34 13.50 9.39
CA LYS A 107 -2.97 14.18 8.14
C LYS A 107 -2.66 13.23 6.99
N THR A 108 -2.23 12.00 7.27
CA THR A 108 -1.94 10.97 6.25
C THR A 108 -3.21 10.28 5.73
N ARG A 109 -4.29 10.23 6.53
CA ARG A 109 -5.56 9.59 6.16
C ARG A 109 -6.11 9.97 4.77
N PRO A 110 -6.17 11.26 4.36
CA PRO A 110 -6.65 11.64 3.04
C PRO A 110 -5.81 11.07 1.88
N PHE A 111 -4.50 10.84 2.09
CA PHE A 111 -3.63 10.23 1.09
C PHE A 111 -3.93 8.75 0.92
N ILE A 112 -4.21 8.05 2.03
CA ILE A 112 -4.63 6.65 2.03
C ILE A 112 -5.98 6.50 1.31
N GLU A 113 -6.96 7.35 1.61
CA GLU A 113 -8.26 7.35 0.94
C GLU A 113 -8.13 7.55 -0.58
N ARG A 114 -7.30 8.50 -1.01
CA ARG A 114 -7.00 8.72 -2.44
C ARG A 114 -6.32 7.51 -3.08
N ARG A 115 -5.38 6.86 -2.38
CA ARG A 115 -4.70 5.66 -2.90
C ARG A 115 -5.65 4.47 -3.04
N VAL A 116 -6.54 4.25 -2.07
CA VAL A 116 -7.60 3.22 -2.16
C VAL A 116 -8.50 3.49 -3.36
N GLN A 117 -8.92 4.74 -3.55
CA GLN A 117 -9.75 5.11 -4.70
C GLN A 117 -9.03 4.86 -6.02
N ALA A 118 -7.75 5.24 -6.12
CA ALA A 118 -6.94 4.99 -7.31
C ALA A 118 -6.78 3.49 -7.60
N LEU A 119 -6.41 2.69 -6.61
CA LEU A 119 -6.29 1.24 -6.75
C LEU A 119 -7.61 0.57 -7.12
N THR A 120 -8.72 1.03 -6.56
CA THR A 120 -10.06 0.51 -6.88
C THR A 120 -10.45 0.82 -8.34
N GLN A 121 -9.93 1.91 -8.91
CA GLN A 121 -10.10 2.21 -10.34
C GLN A 121 -9.13 1.42 -11.22
N GLU A 122 -7.91 1.16 -10.75
CA GLU A 122 -6.87 0.41 -11.48
C GLU A 122 -7.13 -1.11 -11.49
N ILE A 123 -7.82 -1.65 -10.48
CA ILE A 123 -7.97 -3.10 -10.31
C ILE A 123 -8.82 -3.75 -11.39
N ARG A 124 -9.86 -3.06 -11.86
CA ARG A 124 -10.74 -3.59 -12.91
C ARG A 124 -9.98 -3.80 -14.23
N PRO A 125 -9.20 -2.82 -14.74
CA PRO A 125 -8.29 -3.06 -15.86
C PRO A 125 -7.32 -4.24 -15.67
N LEU A 126 -6.82 -4.49 -14.45
CA LEU A 126 -5.94 -5.63 -14.17
C LEU A 126 -6.70 -6.96 -14.25
N GLN A 127 -7.90 -7.03 -13.67
CA GLN A 127 -8.78 -8.20 -13.77
C GLN A 127 -9.19 -8.48 -15.21
N ASP A 128 -9.44 -7.44 -16.02
CA ASP A 128 -9.74 -7.59 -17.45
C ASP A 128 -8.55 -8.21 -18.19
N ARG A 129 -7.31 -7.75 -17.93
CA ARG A 129 -6.08 -8.34 -18.53
C ARG A 129 -5.86 -9.79 -18.10
N GLN A 130 -6.11 -10.11 -16.82
CA GLN A 130 -6.04 -11.48 -16.31
C GLN A 130 -7.06 -12.38 -17.02
N ALA A 131 -8.30 -11.91 -17.19
CA ALA A 131 -9.33 -12.66 -17.90
C ALA A 131 -9.00 -12.86 -19.38
N GLU A 132 -8.39 -11.88 -20.04
CA GLU A 132 -7.88 -12.02 -21.41
C GLU A 132 -6.74 -13.03 -21.51
N ALA A 133 -5.80 -13.02 -20.57
CA ALA A 133 -4.71 -13.98 -20.50
C ALA A 133 -5.24 -15.41 -20.29
N GLN A 134 -6.21 -15.59 -19.39
CA GLN A 134 -6.88 -16.87 -19.16
C GLN A 134 -7.59 -17.35 -20.43
N ALA A 135 -8.37 -16.49 -21.09
CA ALA A 135 -9.08 -16.85 -22.31
C ALA A 135 -8.13 -17.24 -23.44
N ALA A 136 -6.97 -16.59 -23.55
CA ALA A 136 -5.93 -16.94 -24.51
C ALA A 136 -5.29 -18.29 -24.20
N PHE A 137 -5.02 -18.59 -22.92
CA PHE A 137 -4.52 -19.88 -22.47
C PHE A 137 -5.51 -21.01 -22.78
N ASP A 138 -6.77 -20.85 -22.34
CA ASP A 138 -7.86 -21.82 -22.57
C ASP A 138 -8.07 -22.12 -24.06
N LYS A 139 -7.89 -21.11 -24.93
CA LYS A 139 -8.03 -21.29 -26.38
C LYS A 139 -6.95 -22.22 -26.94
N ILE A 140 -5.72 -22.13 -26.45
CA ILE A 140 -4.61 -22.97 -26.90
C ILE A 140 -4.80 -24.39 -26.36
N GLU A 141 -5.13 -24.54 -25.07
CA GLU A 141 -5.46 -25.85 -24.48
C GLU A 141 -6.57 -26.54 -25.26
N ARG A 142 -7.69 -25.85 -25.51
CA ARG A 142 -8.78 -26.40 -26.31
C ARG A 142 -8.33 -26.79 -27.72
N THR A 143 -7.48 -25.98 -28.35
CA THR A 143 -6.97 -26.30 -29.70
C THR A 143 -6.12 -27.57 -29.68
N ILE A 144 -5.29 -27.74 -28.66
CA ILE A 144 -4.48 -28.92 -28.41
C ILE A 144 -5.36 -30.16 -28.17
N GLU A 145 -6.44 -30.03 -27.40
CA GLU A 145 -7.39 -31.10 -27.09
C GLU A 145 -8.26 -31.51 -28.28
N THR A 146 -8.80 -30.53 -29.02
CA THR A 146 -9.69 -30.79 -30.15
C THR A 146 -8.96 -31.29 -31.39
N GLY A 147 -7.64 -31.06 -31.45
CA GLY A 147 -6.85 -31.37 -32.64
C GLY A 147 -7.06 -30.35 -33.78
N PRO A 148 -6.30 -30.48 -34.87
CA PRO A 148 -6.44 -29.61 -36.03
C PRO A 148 -7.75 -29.85 -36.76
N ALA A 149 -8.23 -28.82 -37.45
CA ALA A 149 -9.48 -28.90 -38.22
C ALA A 149 -9.38 -30.01 -39.28
N PRO A 150 -10.43 -30.85 -39.44
CA PRO A 150 -10.38 -31.94 -40.39
C PRO A 150 -10.37 -31.41 -41.82
N LYS A 151 -9.64 -32.10 -42.70
CA LYS A 151 -9.55 -31.75 -44.11
C LYS A 151 -10.76 -32.25 -44.87
N ILE A 152 -11.53 -31.32 -45.44
CA ILE A 152 -12.67 -31.63 -46.29
C ILE A 152 -12.19 -31.77 -47.74
N ILE A 153 -12.33 -32.96 -48.31
CA ILE A 153 -11.97 -33.27 -49.69
C ILE A 153 -13.25 -33.42 -50.53
N PRO A 154 -13.52 -32.50 -51.48
CA PRO A 154 -14.70 -32.59 -52.33
C PRO A 154 -14.53 -33.74 -53.34
N LYS A 155 -15.49 -34.68 -53.40
CA LYS A 155 -15.49 -35.73 -54.42
C LYS A 155 -16.17 -35.22 -55.69
N ARG A 156 -15.41 -35.15 -56.79
CA ARG A 156 -15.89 -34.63 -58.10
C ARG A 156 -17.09 -35.37 -58.71
N TRP A 157 -17.40 -36.58 -58.27
CA TRP A 157 -18.36 -37.47 -58.94
C TRP A 157 -19.67 -37.69 -58.16
N TYR A 158 -19.76 -37.24 -56.90
CA TYR A 158 -20.98 -37.33 -56.07
C TYR A 158 -21.07 -36.11 -55.15
N ARG A 159 -22.28 -35.58 -54.86
CA ARG A 159 -22.53 -34.46 -53.92
C ARG A 159 -22.27 -34.84 -52.43
N ARG A 160 -21.19 -35.56 -52.14
CA ARG A 160 -20.79 -35.94 -50.78
C ARG A 160 -19.33 -35.57 -50.56
N GLU A 161 -19.08 -34.82 -49.49
CA GLU A 161 -17.74 -34.45 -49.04
C GLU A 161 -17.11 -35.60 -48.23
N ARG A 162 -15.79 -35.77 -48.35
CA ARG A 162 -15.04 -36.68 -47.46
C ARG A 162 -14.33 -35.85 -46.41
N VAL A 163 -14.64 -36.10 -45.15
CA VAL A 163 -13.92 -35.53 -44.00
C VAL A 163 -12.75 -36.45 -43.67
N VAL A 164 -11.54 -35.90 -43.56
CA VAL A 164 -10.32 -36.60 -43.17
C VAL A 164 -9.81 -35.97 -41.88
N GLU A 165 -9.76 -36.74 -40.81
CA GLU A 165 -9.17 -36.31 -39.55
C GLU A 165 -7.67 -36.05 -39.73
N GLN A 166 -7.18 -34.98 -39.11
CA GLN A 166 -5.78 -34.58 -39.15
C GLN A 166 -5.20 -34.69 -37.74
N SER A 167 -3.90 -34.93 -37.67
CA SER A 167 -3.10 -34.76 -36.46
C SER A 167 -2.16 -33.58 -36.66
N PHE A 168 -1.80 -32.90 -35.57
CA PHE A 168 -0.73 -31.90 -35.62
C PHE A 168 0.57 -32.55 -36.11
N THR A 169 1.35 -31.81 -36.88
CA THR A 169 2.75 -32.19 -37.12
C THR A 169 3.58 -31.96 -35.87
N ASP A 170 4.76 -32.59 -35.78
CA ASP A 170 5.67 -32.39 -34.65
C ASP A 170 6.04 -30.90 -34.49
N GLU A 171 6.29 -30.19 -35.59
CA GLU A 171 6.58 -28.75 -35.59
C GLU A 171 5.39 -27.90 -35.08
N GLU A 172 4.18 -28.19 -35.54
CA GLU A 172 2.96 -27.52 -35.07
C GLU A 172 2.73 -27.79 -33.58
N ARG A 173 2.99 -29.02 -33.14
CA ARG A 173 2.85 -29.40 -31.73
C ARG A 173 3.86 -28.67 -30.86
N THR A 174 5.12 -28.63 -31.26
CA THR A 174 6.18 -27.93 -30.53
C THR A 174 5.85 -26.44 -30.41
N ASN A 175 5.38 -25.81 -31.48
CA ASN A 175 4.97 -24.40 -31.47
C ASN A 175 3.76 -24.14 -30.54
N LEU A 176 2.76 -25.03 -30.54
CA LEU A 176 1.62 -24.93 -29.62
C LEU A 176 2.06 -25.09 -28.15
N ASP A 177 2.98 -26.01 -27.87
CA ASP A 177 3.53 -26.22 -26.53
C ASP A 177 4.34 -24.98 -26.07
N GLU A 178 5.17 -24.39 -26.93
CA GLU A 178 5.89 -23.13 -26.66
C GLU A 178 4.94 -21.95 -26.40
N GLN A 179 3.86 -21.83 -27.20
CA GLN A 179 2.84 -20.80 -26.98
C GLN A 179 2.09 -21.02 -25.67
N LEU A 180 1.79 -22.27 -25.31
CA LEU A 180 1.13 -22.60 -24.06
C LEU A 180 2.01 -22.23 -22.87
N GLU A 181 3.30 -22.56 -22.91
CA GLU A 181 4.24 -22.20 -21.85
C GLU A 181 4.37 -20.67 -21.70
N ALA A 182 4.49 -19.94 -22.81
CA ALA A 182 4.54 -18.48 -22.79
C ALA A 182 3.26 -17.85 -22.21
N ARG A 183 2.08 -18.38 -22.57
CA ARG A 183 0.79 -17.92 -22.02
C ARG A 183 0.61 -18.28 -20.56
N GLN A 184 1.09 -19.44 -20.14
CA GLN A 184 1.09 -19.84 -18.74
C GLN A 184 1.94 -18.89 -17.89
N GLN A 185 3.14 -18.52 -18.36
CA GLN A 185 3.97 -17.53 -17.68
C GLN A 185 3.29 -16.16 -17.60
N GLN A 186 2.64 -15.72 -18.68
CA GLN A 186 1.87 -14.48 -18.69
C GLN A 186 0.73 -14.52 -17.66
N LEU A 187 -0.05 -15.60 -17.61
CA LEU A 187 -1.13 -15.76 -16.63
C LEU A 187 -0.61 -15.69 -15.20
N VAL A 188 0.50 -16.35 -14.88
CA VAL A 188 1.13 -16.29 -13.54
C VAL A 188 1.54 -14.86 -13.17
N ILE A 189 2.00 -14.06 -14.13
CA ILE A 189 2.36 -12.66 -13.89
C ILE A 189 1.09 -11.85 -13.59
N GLU A 190 0.04 -11.98 -14.40
CA GLU A 190 -1.22 -11.25 -14.20
C GLU A 190 -1.95 -11.65 -12.91
N ASP A 191 -1.93 -12.94 -12.54
CA ASP A 191 -2.45 -13.42 -11.25
C ASP A 191 -1.73 -12.74 -10.08
N ARG A 192 -0.40 -12.62 -10.17
CA ARG A 192 0.41 -11.96 -9.13
C ARG A 192 0.15 -10.47 -9.05
N THR A 193 -0.04 -9.78 -10.18
CA THR A 193 -0.30 -8.33 -10.20
C THR A 193 -1.68 -8.03 -9.61
N VAL A 194 -2.72 -8.78 -9.98
CA VAL A 194 -4.06 -8.66 -9.40
C VAL A 194 -4.03 -8.97 -7.91
N ALA A 195 -3.45 -10.09 -7.50
CA ALA A 195 -3.38 -10.46 -6.09
C ALA A 195 -2.59 -9.45 -5.24
N ALA A 196 -1.54 -8.82 -5.80
CA ALA A 196 -0.81 -7.77 -5.13
C ALA A 196 -1.67 -6.51 -4.93
N ALA A 197 -2.41 -6.10 -5.96
CA ALA A 197 -3.33 -4.96 -5.89
C ALA A 197 -4.47 -5.20 -4.89
N GLU A 198 -5.09 -6.40 -4.90
CA GLU A 198 -6.14 -6.78 -3.93
C GLU A 198 -5.63 -6.74 -2.49
N ARG A 199 -4.42 -7.26 -2.25
CA ARG A 199 -3.78 -7.22 -0.94
C ARG A 199 -3.52 -5.78 -0.49
N GLU A 200 -3.01 -4.93 -1.38
CA GLU A 200 -2.77 -3.52 -1.06
C GLU A 200 -4.08 -2.84 -0.68
N ILE A 201 -5.15 -2.98 -1.49
CA ILE A 201 -6.47 -2.42 -1.16
C ILE A 201 -6.95 -2.87 0.22
N LEU A 202 -6.86 -4.17 0.52
CA LEU A 202 -7.32 -4.73 1.79
C LEU A 202 -6.51 -4.20 2.99
N MET A 203 -5.20 -4.02 2.85
CA MET A 203 -4.37 -3.43 3.91
C MET A 203 -4.71 -1.96 4.14
N LEU A 204 -4.87 -1.18 3.06
CA LEU A 204 -5.24 0.24 3.14
C LEU A 204 -6.63 0.43 3.77
N GLN A 205 -7.59 -0.42 3.42
CA GLN A 205 -8.94 -0.38 3.99
C GLN A 205 -8.95 -0.66 5.50
N ARG A 206 -8.14 -1.62 5.98
CA ARG A 206 -8.02 -1.90 7.42
C ARG A 206 -7.53 -0.68 8.19
N ALA A 207 -6.49 -0.02 7.70
CA ALA A 207 -5.96 1.18 8.35
C ALA A 207 -6.98 2.34 8.40
N LEU A 208 -7.88 2.44 7.42
CA LEU A 208 -8.96 3.42 7.43
C LEU A 208 -10.07 3.10 8.44
N ASP A 209 -10.28 1.82 8.74
CA ASP A 209 -11.30 1.36 9.68
C ASP A 209 -10.81 1.28 11.12
N GLU A 210 -9.52 1.07 11.37
CA GLU A 210 -8.90 1.14 12.70
C GLU A 210 -8.86 2.58 13.26
N GLY A 211 -8.91 3.59 12.39
CA GLY A 211 -9.01 5.01 12.76
C GLY A 211 -10.43 5.57 12.91
N LYS A 212 -11.42 4.73 13.28
CA LYS A 212 -12.81 5.12 13.59
C LYS A 212 -13.21 4.64 14.98
#